data_AF-A0AAU9R0E3-F1
#
_entry.id   AF-A0AAU9R0E3-F1
#
_cell.length_a   1.000
_cell.length_b   1.000
_cell.length_c   1.000
_cell.angle_alpha   90.00
_cell.angle_beta   90.00
_cell.angle_gamma   90.00
#
_symmetry.space_group_name_H-M   'P 1'
#
loop_
_entity.id
_entity.type
_entity.pdbx_description
1 polymer ?
#
loop_
_entity_poly.entity_id
_entity_poly.type
_entity_poly.pdbx_seq_one_letter_code
_entity_poly.pdbx_strand_id
1 'polypeptide(L)'
;MMNYQKLVDIAKEDWKSNPNLAEACEKIICAVSEKPSSAFRHMTFSTIKGLIDSDINTQDVVRVTQYLCGERIQLLEAGFEYITDEESFILDDDNSHYALTENAIAHPDSGDVIHNVKKNIFMYFYPSEGLRDGY
;
A
#
# COMPACT_ATOMS: atom_id res chain seq x y z
N MET A 1 -16.79 6.42 11.39
CA MET A 1 -17.07 5.88 10.05
C MET A 1 -16.37 6.77 9.03
N MET A 2 -15.40 6.23 8.29
CA MET A 2 -14.69 6.95 7.22
C MET A 2 -15.71 7.40 6.16
N ASN A 3 -15.72 8.68 5.81
CA ASN A 3 -16.58 9.18 4.73
C ASN A 3 -15.81 9.09 3.41
N TYR A 4 -15.91 7.95 2.72
CA TYR A 4 -15.22 7.72 1.45
C TYR A 4 -15.56 8.78 0.40
N GLN A 5 -16.78 9.31 0.38
CA GLN A 5 -17.15 10.42 -0.53
C GLN A 5 -16.30 11.66 -0.26
N LYS A 6 -16.06 11.99 1.01
CA LYS A 6 -15.17 13.12 1.37
C LYS A 6 -13.73 12.88 0.88
N LEU A 7 -13.23 11.65 0.91
CA LEU A 7 -11.91 11.32 0.38
C LEU A 7 -11.85 11.50 -1.14
N VAL A 8 -12.90 11.11 -1.86
CA VAL A 8 -13.04 11.36 -3.30
C VAL A 8 -13.03 12.86 -3.59
N ASP A 9 -13.79 13.65 -2.83
CA ASP A 9 -13.86 15.10 -3.03
C ASP A 9 -12.50 15.78 -2.77
N ILE A 10 -11.76 15.35 -1.74
CA ILE A 10 -10.39 15.82 -1.47
C ILE A 10 -9.46 15.48 -2.64
N ALA A 11 -9.48 14.23 -3.11
CA ALA A 11 -8.65 13.81 -4.23
C ALA A 11 -8.97 14.59 -5.52
N LYS A 12 -10.25 14.87 -5.79
CA LYS A 12 -10.67 15.68 -6.95
C LYS A 12 -10.18 17.12 -6.88
N GLU A 13 -10.21 17.74 -5.70
CA GLU A 13 -9.68 19.10 -5.54
C GLU A 13 -8.15 19.15 -5.68
N ASP A 14 -7.43 18.22 -5.04
CA ASP A 14 -5.96 18.20 -5.07
C ASP A 14 -5.40 17.89 -6.45
N TRP A 15 -6.09 17.02 -7.19
CA TRP A 15 -5.73 16.64 -8.55
C TRP A 15 -6.55 17.38 -9.62
N LYS A 16 -7.14 18.55 -9.32
CA LYS A 16 -7.96 19.31 -10.28
C LYS A 16 -7.25 19.63 -11.61
N SER A 17 -5.93 19.80 -11.58
CA SER A 17 -5.11 20.04 -12.77
C SER A 17 -4.68 18.75 -13.50
N ASN A 18 -4.96 17.58 -12.92
CA ASN A 18 -4.63 16.26 -13.47
C ASN A 18 -5.84 15.30 -13.31
N PRO A 19 -6.92 15.46 -14.10
CA PRO A 19 -8.16 14.71 -13.93
C PRO A 19 -7.99 13.18 -13.93
N ASN A 20 -7.05 12.65 -14.71
CA ASN A 20 -6.78 11.21 -14.76
C ASN A 20 -6.27 10.67 -13.41
N LEU A 21 -5.50 11.45 -12.65
CA LEU A 21 -5.04 11.07 -11.31
C LEU A 21 -6.16 11.15 -10.29
N ALA A 22 -7.05 12.14 -10.42
CA ALA A 22 -8.25 12.24 -9.60
C ALA A 22 -9.17 11.02 -9.79
N GLU A 23 -9.43 10.64 -11.04
CA GLU A 23 -10.24 9.47 -11.40
C GLU A 23 -9.60 8.18 -10.88
N ALA A 24 -8.28 8.04 -11.01
CA ALA A 24 -7.56 6.89 -10.48
C ALA A 24 -7.69 6.76 -8.95
N CYS A 25 -7.59 7.88 -8.22
CA CYS A 25 -7.83 7.90 -6.79
C CYS A 25 -9.27 7.49 -6.46
N GLU A 26 -10.26 8.05 -7.16
CA GLU A 26 -11.67 7.72 -6.98
C GLU A 26 -11.95 6.22 -7.16
N LYS A 27 -11.42 5.60 -8.23
CA LYS A 27 -11.59 4.17 -8.48
C LYS A 27 -11.05 3.31 -7.35
N ILE A 28 -9.88 3.63 -6.81
CA ILE A 28 -9.30 2.86 -5.69
C ILE A 28 -10.11 3.09 -4.41
N ILE A 29 -10.48 4.34 -4.10
CA ILE A 29 -11.29 4.68 -2.93
C ILE A 29 -12.62 3.92 -2.97
N CYS A 30 -13.31 3.93 -4.12
CA CYS A 30 -14.56 3.21 -4.31
C CYS A 30 -14.34 1.69 -4.16
N ALA A 31 -13.32 1.13 -4.82
CA ALA A 31 -13.03 -0.30 -4.73
C ALA A 31 -12.78 -0.76 -3.28
N VAL A 32 -12.02 0.01 -2.49
CA VAL A 32 -11.76 -0.26 -1.07
C VAL A 32 -13.03 -0.13 -0.24
N SER A 33 -13.94 0.79 -0.59
CA SER A 33 -15.20 1.00 0.13
C SER A 33 -16.26 -0.09 -0.11
N GLU A 34 -16.24 -0.73 -1.28
CA GLU A 34 -17.28 -1.67 -1.72
C GLU A 34 -17.01 -3.12 -1.33
N LYS A 35 -15.74 -3.49 -1.12
CA LYS A 35 -15.34 -4.87 -0.79
C LYS A 35 -14.84 -4.96 0.65
N PRO A 36 -14.98 -6.13 1.30
CA PRO A 36 -14.43 -6.31 2.63
C PRO A 36 -12.91 -6.10 2.63
N SER A 37 -12.37 -5.51 3.72
CA SER A 37 -10.93 -5.26 3.85
C SER A 37 -10.06 -6.51 3.67
N SER A 38 -10.61 -7.70 3.90
CA SER A 38 -9.94 -8.98 3.62
C SER A 38 -9.55 -9.16 2.15
N ALA A 39 -10.30 -8.57 1.21
CA ALA A 39 -10.02 -8.64 -0.22
C ALA A 39 -8.77 -7.84 -0.64
N PHE A 40 -8.27 -6.96 0.24
CA PHE A 40 -7.17 -6.03 -0.06
C PHE A 40 -6.02 -6.12 0.94
N ARG A 41 -5.91 -7.21 1.69
CA ARG A 41 -4.83 -7.37 2.71
C ARG A 41 -3.41 -7.35 2.13
N HIS A 42 -3.27 -7.53 0.82
CA HIS A 42 -1.99 -7.49 0.13
C HIS A 42 -2.19 -6.99 -1.31
N MET A 43 -1.76 -5.76 -1.58
CA MET A 43 -1.83 -5.15 -2.90
C MET A 43 -0.44 -4.76 -3.36
N THR A 44 -0.03 -5.22 -4.54
CA THR A 44 1.16 -4.71 -5.22
C THR A 44 0.78 -3.53 -6.11
N PHE A 45 1.77 -2.82 -6.68
CA PHE A 45 1.50 -1.83 -7.73
C PHE A 45 0.73 -2.42 -8.92
N SER A 46 0.95 -3.70 -9.26
CA SER A 46 0.19 -4.39 -10.30
C SER A 46 -1.27 -4.58 -9.91
N THR A 47 -1.54 -4.94 -8.65
CA THR A 47 -2.90 -5.03 -8.11
C THR A 47 -3.60 -3.67 -8.17
N ILE A 48 -2.92 -2.61 -7.73
CA ILE A 48 -3.45 -1.24 -7.76
C ILE A 48 -3.74 -0.78 -9.19
N LYS A 49 -2.82 -1.04 -10.13
CA LYS A 49 -3.03 -0.73 -11.55
C LYS A 49 -4.27 -1.43 -12.10
N GLY A 50 -4.50 -2.68 -11.70
CA GLY A 50 -5.71 -3.43 -12.07
C GLY A 50 -7.01 -2.81 -11.55
N LEU A 51 -6.97 -2.00 -10.48
CA LEU A 51 -8.14 -1.30 -9.94
C LEU A 51 -8.43 0.04 -10.63
N ILE A 52 -7.41 0.71 -11.18
CA ILE A 52 -7.53 2.05 -11.80
C ILE A 52 -8.10 1.97 -13.24
N ASP A 53 -8.05 0.79 -13.86
CA ASP A 53 -8.24 0.59 -15.30
C ASP A 53 -7.07 1.11 -16.17
N SER A 54 -6.93 0.57 -17.37
CA SER A 54 -5.62 0.26 -17.98
C SER A 54 -4.80 1.40 -18.61
N ASP A 55 -5.33 2.61 -18.72
CA ASP A 55 -4.70 3.69 -19.51
C ASP A 55 -3.69 4.56 -18.72
N ILE A 56 -3.54 4.35 -17.41
CA ILE A 56 -2.57 5.07 -16.58
C ILE A 56 -1.16 4.48 -16.71
N ASN A 57 -0.16 5.34 -16.87
CA ASN A 57 1.24 4.90 -16.93
C ASN A 57 1.76 4.50 -15.53
N THR A 58 2.85 3.73 -15.48
CA THR A 58 3.40 3.20 -14.23
C THR A 58 3.84 4.30 -13.24
N GLN A 59 4.38 5.42 -13.73
CA GLN A 59 4.80 6.51 -12.84
C GLN A 59 3.59 7.13 -12.12
N ASP A 60 2.48 7.28 -12.83
CA ASP A 60 1.25 7.82 -12.27
C ASP A 60 0.57 6.82 -11.32
N VAL A 61 0.67 5.51 -11.55
CA VAL A 61 0.27 4.50 -10.54
C VAL A 61 1.04 4.69 -9.24
N VAL A 62 2.36 4.89 -9.32
CA VAL A 62 3.19 5.13 -8.12
C VAL A 62 2.75 6.41 -7.41
N ARG A 63 2.53 7.51 -8.15
CA ARG A 63 2.10 8.80 -7.58
C ARG A 63 0.74 8.69 -6.88
N VAL A 64 -0.23 8.04 -7.52
CA VAL A 64 -1.56 7.80 -6.93
C VAL A 64 -1.44 6.95 -5.67
N THR A 65 -0.67 5.86 -5.74
CA THR A 65 -0.48 4.98 -4.58
C THR A 65 0.15 5.73 -3.40
N GLN A 66 1.22 6.49 -3.64
CA GLN A 66 1.89 7.30 -2.62
C GLN A 66 0.95 8.35 -2.02
N TYR A 67 0.14 9.01 -2.87
CA TYR A 67 -0.85 9.98 -2.42
C TYR A 67 -1.91 9.35 -1.50
N LEU A 68 -2.39 8.15 -1.85
CA LEU A 68 -3.35 7.40 -1.04
C LEU A 68 -2.76 6.88 0.28
N CYS A 69 -1.44 6.71 0.35
CA CYS A 69 -0.72 6.40 1.59
C CYS A 69 -0.41 7.65 2.44
N GLY A 70 -0.44 8.83 1.84
CA GLY A 70 -0.06 10.07 2.50
C GLY A 70 -1.11 10.56 3.51
N GLU A 71 -0.67 11.37 4.48
CA GLU A 71 -1.47 11.88 5.61
C GLU A 71 -2.80 12.55 5.22
N ARG A 72 -2.91 13.06 3.99
CA ARG A 72 -4.11 13.77 3.53
C ARG A 72 -5.29 12.85 3.25
N ILE A 73 -5.02 11.64 2.76
CA ILE A 73 -6.04 10.64 2.43
C ILE A 73 -5.96 9.46 3.39
N GLN A 74 -4.74 8.96 3.65
CA GLN A 74 -4.44 7.86 4.56
C GLN A 74 -5.37 6.64 4.36
N LEU A 75 -5.69 6.33 3.11
CA LEU A 75 -6.54 5.19 2.75
C LEU A 75 -5.75 3.88 2.80
N LEU A 76 -4.47 3.94 2.43
CA LEU A 76 -3.58 2.79 2.37
C LEU A 76 -2.40 2.97 3.33
N GLU A 77 -1.90 1.84 3.81
CA GLU A 77 -0.62 1.73 4.49
C GLU A 77 0.32 0.88 3.65
N ALA A 78 1.62 1.14 3.79
CA ALA A 78 2.67 0.34 3.16
C ALA A 78 3.16 -0.72 4.14
N GLY A 79 3.34 -1.94 3.65
CA GLY A 79 4.01 -3.02 4.35
C GLY A 79 5.18 -3.54 3.53
N PHE A 80 6.06 -4.27 4.20
CA PHE A 80 7.20 -4.92 3.57
C PHE A 80 7.18 -6.41 3.85
N GLU A 81 7.59 -7.18 2.87
CA GLU A 81 7.69 -8.63 2.97
C GLU A 81 9.05 -9.07 2.47
N TYR A 82 9.63 -10.04 3.16
CA TYR A 82 10.79 -10.76 2.69
C TYR A 82 10.32 -11.95 1.85
N ILE A 83 10.83 -12.09 0.63
CA ILE A 83 10.50 -13.20 -0.27
C ILE A 83 11.78 -13.79 -0.86
N THR A 84 11.93 -15.10 -0.71
CA THR A 84 12.93 -15.93 -1.37
C THR A 84 12.27 -17.16 -1.99
N ASP A 85 13.07 -18.03 -2.61
CA ASP A 85 12.59 -19.32 -3.12
C ASP A 85 12.24 -20.31 -1.99
N GLU A 86 12.77 -20.12 -0.79
CA GLU A 86 12.62 -21.05 0.34
C GLU A 86 11.48 -20.62 1.28
N GLU A 87 11.33 -19.31 1.50
CA GLU A 87 10.40 -18.77 2.48
C GLU A 87 9.93 -17.35 2.14
N SER A 88 8.81 -16.97 2.77
CA SER A 88 8.28 -15.62 2.74
C SER A 88 7.57 -15.24 4.04
N PHE A 89 7.81 -14.03 4.53
CA PHE A 89 7.12 -13.50 5.70
C PHE A 89 7.03 -11.96 5.66
N ILE A 90 5.99 -11.43 6.32
CA ILE A 90 5.81 -9.99 6.50
C ILE A 90 6.81 -9.49 7.53
N LEU A 91 7.42 -8.34 7.25
CA LEU A 91 8.30 -7.66 8.18
C LEU A 91 7.47 -6.81 9.14
N ASP A 92 7.82 -6.85 10.41
CA ASP A 92 7.40 -5.86 11.39
C ASP A 92 8.17 -4.53 11.19
N ASP A 93 7.84 -3.53 12.01
CA ASP A 93 8.45 -2.21 11.93
C ASP A 93 9.96 -2.25 12.17
N ASP A 94 10.41 -3.07 13.13
CA ASP A 94 11.81 -3.24 13.48
C ASP A 94 12.58 -3.87 12.31
N ASN A 95 12.13 -5.01 11.77
CA ASN A 95 12.78 -5.63 10.61
C ASN A 95 12.70 -4.75 9.36
N SER A 96 11.61 -4.01 9.16
CA SER A 96 11.51 -3.03 8.07
C SER A 96 12.59 -1.95 8.19
N HIS A 97 12.82 -1.46 9.42
CA HIS A 97 13.87 -0.49 9.72
C HIS A 97 15.27 -1.07 9.49
N TYR A 98 15.56 -2.27 10.01
CA TYR A 98 16.87 -2.91 9.89
C TYR A 98 17.18 -3.37 8.46
N ALA A 99 16.20 -3.84 7.70
CA ALA A 99 16.38 -4.15 6.29
C ALA A 99 16.87 -2.92 5.50
N LEU A 100 16.33 -1.74 5.81
CA LEU A 100 16.71 -0.49 5.17
C LEU A 100 18.10 0.00 5.61
N THR A 101 18.33 0.05 6.92
CA THR A 101 19.51 0.70 7.52
C THR A 101 20.72 -0.22 7.59
N GLU A 102 20.52 -1.49 7.91
CA GLU A 102 21.58 -2.48 8.18
C GLU A 102 21.69 -3.57 7.10
N ASN A 103 20.71 -3.66 6.18
CA ASN A 103 20.64 -4.73 5.17
C ASN A 103 20.61 -6.12 5.83
N ALA A 104 19.92 -6.22 6.97
CA ALA A 104 19.73 -7.45 7.73
C ALA A 104 18.36 -7.44 8.44
N ILE A 105 17.84 -8.62 8.76
CA ILE A 105 16.60 -8.85 9.52
C ILE A 105 16.76 -10.06 10.43
N ALA A 106 15.93 -10.20 11.45
CA ALA A 106 15.81 -11.42 12.25
C ALA A 106 14.69 -12.30 11.69
N HIS A 107 14.96 -13.60 11.52
CA HIS A 107 13.95 -14.58 11.15
C HIS A 107 12.88 -14.67 12.25
N PRO A 108 11.58 -14.62 11.93
CA PRO A 108 10.51 -14.50 12.93
C PRO A 108 10.43 -15.71 13.87
N ASP A 109 10.66 -16.93 13.36
CA ASP A 109 10.60 -18.15 14.19
C ASP A 109 11.90 -18.51 14.91
N SER A 110 13.06 -18.47 14.23
CA SER A 110 14.34 -18.88 14.83
C SER A 110 15.08 -17.76 15.56
N GLY A 111 14.81 -16.49 15.20
CA GLY A 111 15.57 -15.33 15.66
C GLY A 111 16.94 -15.17 15.00
N ASP A 112 17.30 -16.03 14.04
CA ASP A 112 18.59 -15.94 13.34
C ASP A 112 18.65 -14.71 12.45
N VAL A 113 19.83 -14.08 12.37
CA VAL A 113 20.02 -12.90 11.54
C VAL A 113 20.28 -13.30 10.10
N ILE A 114 19.46 -12.77 9.19
CA ILE A 114 19.59 -12.91 7.75
C ILE A 114 20.21 -11.63 7.20
N HIS A 115 21.31 -11.74 6.46
CA HIS A 115 22.03 -10.61 5.85
C HIS A 115 21.79 -10.52 4.35
N ASN A 116 22.08 -9.34 3.77
CA ASN A 116 21.97 -9.06 2.32
C ASN A 116 20.54 -9.16 1.77
N VAL A 117 19.57 -8.78 2.60
CA VAL A 117 18.15 -9.01 2.32
C VAL A 117 17.51 -7.98 1.39
N LYS A 118 18.12 -6.81 1.14
CA LYS A 118 17.50 -5.71 0.37
C LYS A 118 16.90 -6.12 -0.98
N LYS A 119 17.53 -7.06 -1.70
CA LYS A 119 17.04 -7.55 -3.01
C LYS A 119 15.79 -8.44 -2.90
N ASN A 120 15.48 -8.90 -1.70
CA ASN A 120 14.40 -9.82 -1.35
C ASN A 120 13.29 -9.12 -0.55
N ILE A 121 13.38 -7.80 -0.34
CA ILE A 121 12.33 -7.02 0.31
C ILE A 121 11.41 -6.44 -0.76
N PHE A 122 10.13 -6.78 -0.67
CA PHE A 122 9.10 -6.28 -1.54
C PHE A 122 8.11 -5.44 -0.76
N MET A 123 7.61 -4.39 -1.39
CA MET A 123 6.58 -3.52 -0.82
C MET A 123 5.21 -4.00 -1.27
N TYR A 124 4.28 -4.01 -0.33
CA TYR A 124 2.85 -4.18 -0.60
C TYR A 124 2.05 -3.10 0.13
N PHE A 125 0.78 -3.00 -0.21
CA PHE A 125 -0.14 -2.03 0.36
C PHE A 125 -1.38 -2.73 0.90
N TYR A 126 -1.96 -2.16 1.94
CA TYR A 126 -3.19 -2.65 2.54
C TYR A 126 -4.04 -1.48 3.03
N PRO A 127 -5.36 -1.64 3.16
CA PRO A 127 -6.22 -0.59 3.70
C PRO A 127 -5.81 -0.27 5.14
N SER A 128 -5.65 1.02 5.46
CA SER A 128 -5.29 1.50 6.79
C SER A 128 -6.26 0.99 7.86
N GLU A 129 -5.76 0.69 9.07
CA GLU A 129 -6.59 0.09 10.13
C GLU A 129 -7.75 1.00 10.59
N GLY A 130 -7.63 2.32 10.42
CA GLY A 130 -8.73 3.29 10.64
C GLY A 130 -9.98 3.08 9.77
N LEU A 131 -9.94 2.10 8.85
CA LEU A 131 -11.08 1.63 8.05
C LEU A 131 -11.89 0.53 8.76
N ARG A 132 -11.39 -0.04 9.88
CA ARG A 132 -12.05 -1.08 10.67
C ARG A 132 -12.64 -0.48 11.95
N ASP A 133 -13.95 -0.23 11.91
CA ASP A 133 -14.86 -0.07 13.05
C ASP A 133 -14.62 1.14 14.01
N GLY A 134 -15.63 1.88 14.48
CA GLY A 134 -16.96 1.40 14.78
C GLY A 134 -16.99 0.53 16.04
N TYR A 135 -16.15 0.83 17.04
CA TYR A 135 -16.34 0.38 18.41
C TYR A 135 -16.62 1.60 19.30
#